data_AF-A0A5B7AJS9-F1
#
_entry.id   AF-A0A5B7AJS9-F1
#
_cell.length_a   1.000
_cell.length_b   1.000
_cell.length_c   1.000
_cell.angle_alpha   90.00
_cell.angle_beta   90.00
_cell.angle_gamma   90.00
#
_symmetry.space_group_name_H-M   'P 1'
#
loop_
_entity.id
_entity.type
_entity.pdbx_description
1 polymer ?
#
loop_
_entity_poly.entity_id
_entity_poly.type
_entity_poly.pdbx_seq_one_letter_code
_entity_poly.pdbx_strand_id
1 'polypeptide(L)'
;PREAALRHCLQIGVAALKAKRPPLDVVELVVRELENEPHFNAGRGSVLTSKGTVEMEACIMDGNTKRCGAVSGLTTVVNAISLARLVMEKTSHIYLAFDGAEAFAREQGVETLDPSHFITPENIERLKQAIEANRVQVCCYFFVLLNFFWSLLL
;
A
#
# COMPACT_ATOMS: atom_id res chain seq x y z
N PRO A 1 16.84 2.52 11.85
CA PRO A 1 15.35 2.51 12.00
C PRO A 1 14.62 1.52 11.07
N ARG A 2 14.89 1.48 9.75
CA ARG A 2 14.27 0.51 8.83
C ARG A 2 14.44 -0.96 9.24
N GLU A 3 15.63 -1.34 9.71
CA GLU A 3 15.88 -2.69 10.20
C GLU A 3 15.02 -3.07 11.41
N ALA A 4 14.78 -2.11 12.32
CA ALA A 4 13.93 -2.31 13.49
C ALA A 4 12.46 -2.51 13.05
N ALA A 5 11.99 -1.70 12.09
CA ALA A 5 10.67 -1.83 11.51
C ALA A 5 10.48 -3.18 10.78
N LEU A 6 11.48 -3.65 10.02
CA LEU A 6 11.45 -4.99 9.40
C LEU A 6 11.38 -6.10 10.46
N ARG A 7 12.17 -6.01 11.54
CA ARG A 7 12.11 -6.96 12.65
C ARG A 7 10.74 -6.96 13.31
N HIS A 8 10.14 -5.79 13.51
CA HIS A 8 8.81 -5.64 14.09
C HIS A 8 7.73 -6.30 13.22
N CYS A 9 7.68 -5.94 11.93
CA CYS A 9 6.73 -6.52 10.98
C CYS A 9 6.88 -8.05 10.87
N LEU A 10 8.12 -8.55 10.86
CA LEU A 10 8.41 -9.99 10.86
C LEU A 10 7.90 -10.67 12.13
N GLN A 11 8.11 -10.07 13.29
CA GLN A 11 7.64 -10.62 14.57
C GLN A 11 6.11 -10.72 14.60
N ILE A 12 5.40 -9.69 14.12
CA ILE A 12 3.95 -9.68 14.00
C ILE A 12 3.46 -10.81 13.09
N GLY A 13 4.06 -10.94 11.90
CA GLY A 13 3.72 -12.00 10.95
C GLY A 13 3.96 -13.41 11.51
N VAL A 14 5.11 -13.64 12.15
CA VAL A 14 5.44 -14.92 12.78
C VAL A 14 4.47 -15.24 13.92
N ALA A 15 4.12 -14.26 14.76
CA ALA A 15 3.15 -14.45 15.83
C ALA A 15 1.76 -14.82 15.28
N ALA A 16 1.31 -14.14 14.22
CA ALA A 16 0.03 -14.40 13.57
C ALA A 16 -0.04 -15.81 12.94
N LEU A 17 1.04 -16.25 12.30
CA LEU A 17 1.16 -17.62 11.76
C LEU A 17 1.18 -18.68 12.87
N LYS A 18 1.90 -18.43 13.98
CA LYS A 18 1.88 -19.32 15.15
C LYS A 18 0.48 -19.45 15.77
N ALA A 19 -0.30 -18.37 15.72
CA ALA A 19 -1.70 -18.36 16.13
C ALA A 19 -2.66 -19.00 15.09
N LYS A 20 -2.13 -19.61 14.01
CA LYS A 20 -2.89 -20.27 12.94
C LYS A 20 -3.91 -19.35 12.25
N ARG A 21 -3.61 -18.06 12.13
CA ARG A 21 -4.43 -17.13 11.32
C ARG A 21 -4.35 -17.50 9.83
N PRO A 22 -5.41 -17.26 9.04
CA PRO A 22 -5.37 -17.45 7.59
C PRO A 22 -4.22 -16.65 6.95
N PRO A 23 -3.45 -17.22 5.99
CA PRO A 23 -2.33 -16.51 5.37
C PRO A 23 -2.72 -15.16 4.78
N LEU A 24 -3.92 -15.05 4.21
CA LEU A 24 -4.48 -13.82 3.65
C LEU A 24 -4.59 -12.70 4.70
N ASP A 25 -5.05 -13.03 5.91
CA ASP A 25 -5.15 -12.07 7.00
C ASP A 25 -3.78 -11.68 7.56
N VAL A 26 -2.81 -12.61 7.50
CA VAL A 26 -1.43 -12.34 7.94
C VAL A 26 -0.75 -11.36 6.99
N VAL A 27 -0.85 -11.57 5.68
CA VAL A 27 -0.22 -10.65 4.72
C VAL A 27 -0.83 -9.26 4.77
N GLU A 28 -2.16 -9.15 4.91
CA GLU A 28 -2.81 -7.86 5.13
C GLU A 28 -2.28 -7.18 6.39
N LEU A 29 -2.24 -7.90 7.52
CA LEU A 29 -1.74 -7.36 8.79
C LEU A 29 -0.29 -6.86 8.66
N VAL A 30 0.61 -7.66 8.09
CA VAL A 30 2.02 -7.30 7.97
C VAL A 30 2.20 -6.08 7.05
N VAL A 31 1.45 -6.00 5.94
CA VAL A 31 1.53 -4.85 5.03
C VAL A 31 0.97 -3.58 5.68
N ARG A 32 -0.10 -3.67 6.48
CA ARG A 32 -0.60 -2.51 7.25
C ARG A 32 0.49 -1.93 8.17
N GLU A 33 1.25 -2.78 8.84
CA GLU A 33 2.37 -2.32 9.68
C GLU A 33 3.48 -1.66 8.87
N LEU A 34 3.76 -2.18 7.67
CA LEU A 34 4.72 -1.54 6.75
C LEU A 34 4.22 -0.20 6.22
N GLU A 35 2.92 -0.05 5.94
CA GLU A 35 2.28 1.21 5.53
C GLU A 35 2.25 2.26 6.64
N ASN A 36 2.21 1.84 7.90
CA ASN A 36 2.22 2.75 9.05
C ASN A 36 3.64 3.30 9.35
N GLU A 37 4.68 2.67 8.80
CA GLU A 37 6.07 2.99 9.05
C GLU A 37 6.60 4.06 8.07
N PRO A 38 6.87 5.31 8.51
CA PRO A 38 7.17 6.46 7.65
C PRO A 38 8.44 6.34 6.81
N HIS A 39 9.25 5.32 7.06
CA HIS A 39 10.53 5.10 6.41
C HIS A 39 10.42 4.23 5.16
N PHE A 40 9.26 3.60 4.93
CA PHE A 40 8.95 2.81 3.76
C PHE A 40 8.09 3.61 2.78
N ASN A 41 8.19 3.25 1.50
CA ASN A 41 7.43 3.87 0.43
C ASN A 41 6.07 3.19 0.27
N ALA A 42 5.22 3.31 1.27
CA ALA A 42 3.84 2.83 1.28
C ALA A 42 3.09 3.55 2.41
N GLY A 43 1.79 3.81 2.26
CA GLY A 43 1.01 4.50 3.29
C GLY A 43 1.68 5.81 3.72
N ARG A 44 1.93 5.95 5.03
CA ARG A 44 2.72 7.05 5.58
C ARG A 44 4.17 6.87 5.15
N GLY A 45 4.73 7.87 4.46
CA GLY A 45 6.07 7.74 3.86
C GLY A 45 6.06 7.41 2.37
N SER A 46 4.89 7.43 1.74
CA SER A 46 4.77 7.38 0.28
C SER A 46 5.53 8.51 -0.41
N VAL A 47 6.18 8.19 -1.52
CA VAL A 47 6.87 9.17 -2.37
C VAL A 47 5.87 10.10 -3.03
N LEU A 48 6.38 11.26 -3.45
CA LEU A 48 5.57 12.31 -4.02
C LEU A 48 5.57 12.25 -5.55
N THR A 49 4.43 12.61 -6.13
CA THR A 49 4.29 12.87 -7.57
C THR A 49 5.08 14.11 -7.97
N SER A 50 5.18 14.39 -9.27
CA SER A 50 5.76 15.64 -9.80
C SER A 50 5.07 16.91 -9.30
N LYS A 51 3.81 16.79 -8.82
CA LYS A 51 3.03 17.89 -8.24
C LYS A 51 3.22 18.02 -6.73
N GLY A 52 4.04 17.19 -6.11
CA GLY A 52 4.20 17.15 -4.66
C GLY A 52 3.04 16.50 -3.90
N THR A 53 2.16 15.77 -4.60
CA THR A 53 1.03 15.03 -4.00
C THR A 53 1.39 13.57 -3.73
N VAL A 54 0.58 12.88 -2.93
CA VAL A 54 0.70 11.43 -2.70
C VAL A 54 -0.37 10.71 -3.52
N GLU A 55 0.02 9.66 -4.23
CA GLU A 55 -0.87 8.75 -4.94
C GLU A 55 -0.44 7.32 -4.61
N MET A 56 -1.26 6.63 -3.82
CA MET A 56 -0.98 5.28 -3.31
C MET A 56 -1.73 4.21 -4.07
N GLU A 57 -1.14 3.03 -4.09
CA GLU A 57 -1.69 1.83 -4.70
C GLU A 57 -1.35 0.58 -3.88
N ALA A 58 -2.22 -0.42 -3.93
CA ALA A 58 -2.02 -1.71 -3.28
C ALA A 58 -2.81 -2.81 -3.98
N CYS A 59 -2.33 -4.04 -3.90
CA CYS A 59 -3.10 -5.22 -4.30
C CYS A 59 -2.92 -6.38 -3.33
N ILE A 60 -3.93 -7.24 -3.25
CA ILE A 60 -3.93 -8.46 -2.46
C ILE A 60 -4.57 -9.60 -3.27
N MET A 61 -4.07 -10.81 -3.10
CA MET A 61 -4.55 -12.01 -3.79
C MET A 61 -4.55 -13.20 -2.83
N ASP A 62 -5.65 -13.97 -2.84
CA ASP A 62 -5.71 -15.27 -2.21
C ASP A 62 -5.34 -16.37 -3.21
N GLY A 63 -4.23 -17.05 -2.96
CA GLY A 63 -3.75 -18.14 -3.82
C GLY A 63 -4.66 -19.37 -3.85
N ASN A 64 -5.49 -19.58 -2.82
CA ASN A 64 -6.38 -20.74 -2.71
C ASN A 64 -7.67 -20.56 -3.54
N THR A 65 -8.31 -19.39 -3.41
CA THR A 65 -9.56 -19.10 -4.12
C THR A 65 -9.37 -18.34 -5.43
N LYS A 66 -8.14 -17.87 -5.72
CA LYS A 66 -7.81 -16.99 -6.86
C LYS A 66 -8.55 -15.65 -6.85
N ARG A 67 -9.15 -15.27 -5.71
CA ARG A 67 -9.75 -13.95 -5.53
C ARG A 67 -8.67 -12.90 -5.38
N CYS A 68 -8.89 -11.73 -5.98
CA CYS A 68 -7.96 -10.61 -5.98
C CYS A 68 -8.69 -9.31 -5.69
N GLY A 69 -7.98 -8.33 -5.14
CA GLY A 69 -8.42 -6.96 -4.99
C GLY A 69 -7.26 -5.98 -5.15
N ALA A 70 -7.52 -4.84 -5.75
CA ALA A 70 -6.54 -3.81 -6.03
C ALA A 70 -7.15 -2.41 -5.96
N VAL A 71 -6.30 -1.43 -5.61
CA VAL A 71 -6.63 -0.01 -5.53
C VAL A 71 -5.46 0.83 -6.02
N SER A 72 -5.74 1.98 -6.66
CA SER A 72 -4.73 2.96 -7.08
C SER A 72 -5.24 4.39 -7.01
N GLY A 73 -4.33 5.35 -6.98
CA GLY A 73 -4.67 6.77 -6.95
C GLY A 73 -5.32 7.21 -5.63
N LEU A 74 -5.02 6.51 -4.53
CA LEU A 74 -5.49 6.88 -3.21
C LEU A 74 -4.67 8.03 -2.65
N THR A 75 -5.34 8.98 -2.03
CA THR A 75 -4.78 10.22 -1.49
C THR A 75 -5.04 10.39 0.01
N THR A 76 -6.14 9.82 0.51
CA THR A 76 -6.58 10.02 1.90
C THR A 76 -6.56 8.75 2.77
N VAL A 77 -6.61 7.58 2.15
CA VAL A 77 -6.79 6.29 2.85
C VAL A 77 -5.52 5.88 3.60
N VAL A 78 -5.65 5.60 4.91
CA VAL A 78 -4.48 5.27 5.75
C VAL A 78 -3.80 3.97 5.35
N ASN A 79 -4.59 2.92 5.11
CA ASN A 79 -4.08 1.61 4.74
C ASN A 79 -4.68 1.14 3.41
N ALA A 80 -3.91 1.30 2.33
CA ALA A 80 -4.33 0.95 0.98
C ALA A 80 -4.57 -0.57 0.84
N ILE A 81 -3.76 -1.41 1.49
CA ILE A 81 -3.91 -2.87 1.43
C ILE A 81 -5.25 -3.37 1.97
N SER A 82 -5.77 -2.75 3.03
CA SER A 82 -7.08 -3.11 3.59
C SER A 82 -8.22 -2.65 2.68
N LEU A 83 -8.07 -1.54 1.97
CA LEU A 83 -9.05 -1.17 0.95
C LEU A 83 -9.03 -2.15 -0.23
N ALA A 84 -7.85 -2.58 -0.67
CA ALA A 84 -7.72 -3.63 -1.68
C ALA A 84 -8.41 -4.94 -1.23
N ARG A 85 -8.28 -5.33 0.04
CA ARG A 85 -9.02 -6.44 0.63
C ARG A 85 -10.53 -6.24 0.56
N LEU A 86 -11.02 -5.05 0.90
CA LEU A 86 -12.44 -4.73 0.83
C LEU A 86 -12.98 -4.77 -0.60
N VAL A 87 -12.20 -4.33 -1.60
CA VAL A 87 -12.56 -4.48 -3.02
C VAL A 87 -12.77 -5.95 -3.35
N MET A 88 -11.82 -6.81 -2.96
CA MET A 88 -11.92 -8.25 -3.17
C MET A 88 -13.16 -8.87 -2.51
N GLU A 89 -13.52 -8.42 -1.29
CA GLU A 89 -14.56 -9.04 -0.48
C GLU A 89 -15.97 -8.51 -0.68
N LYS A 90 -16.10 -7.21 -0.96
CA LYS A 90 -17.37 -6.47 -0.91
C LYS A 90 -17.83 -5.96 -2.27
N THR A 91 -17.06 -6.18 -3.32
CA THR A 91 -17.41 -5.78 -4.68
C THR A 91 -17.35 -6.96 -5.65
N SER A 92 -17.99 -6.82 -6.80
CA SER A 92 -17.86 -7.75 -7.94
C SER A 92 -16.65 -7.44 -8.82
N HIS A 93 -15.87 -6.41 -8.48
CA HIS A 93 -14.74 -5.92 -9.25
C HIS A 93 -13.42 -6.33 -8.57
N ILE A 94 -12.35 -6.42 -9.36
CA ILE A 94 -11.00 -6.68 -8.82
C ILE A 94 -10.28 -5.37 -8.52
N TYR A 95 -10.53 -4.30 -9.27
CA TYR A 95 -9.71 -3.10 -9.22
C TYR A 95 -10.56 -1.84 -9.29
N LEU A 96 -10.38 -0.95 -8.30
CA LEU A 96 -10.91 0.41 -8.29
C LEU A 96 -9.76 1.42 -8.30
N ALA A 97 -9.94 2.59 -8.90
CA ALA A 97 -8.90 3.61 -8.94
C ALA A 97 -9.45 5.03 -8.75
N PHE A 98 -8.58 5.93 -8.30
CA PHE A 98 -8.81 7.36 -8.13
C PHE A 98 -10.10 7.65 -7.34
N ASP A 99 -10.92 8.59 -7.82
CA ASP A 99 -12.16 9.03 -7.16
C ASP A 99 -13.13 7.87 -6.87
N GLY A 100 -13.16 6.84 -7.72
CA GLY A 100 -13.98 5.65 -7.51
C GLY A 100 -13.52 4.82 -6.30
N ALA A 101 -12.21 4.68 -6.12
CA ALA A 101 -11.65 4.00 -4.96
C ALA A 101 -11.83 4.82 -3.68
N GLU A 102 -11.68 6.15 -3.75
CA GLU A 102 -11.92 7.07 -2.63
C GLU A 102 -13.41 7.10 -2.22
N ALA A 103 -14.33 7.05 -3.18
CA ALA A 103 -15.77 6.91 -2.89
C ALA A 103 -16.06 5.59 -2.17
N PHE A 104 -15.50 4.49 -2.66
CA PHE A 104 -15.62 3.20 -2.02
C PHE A 104 -15.03 3.19 -0.60
N ALA A 105 -13.89 3.84 -0.38
CA ALA A 105 -13.29 3.99 0.95
C ALA A 105 -14.25 4.68 1.94
N ARG A 106 -14.90 5.76 1.51
CA ARG A 106 -15.91 6.47 2.31
C ARG A 106 -17.13 5.60 2.61
N GLU A 107 -17.61 4.82 1.64
CA GLU A 107 -18.73 3.90 1.83
C GLU A 107 -18.41 2.78 2.82
N GLN A 108 -17.18 2.25 2.80
CA GLN A 108 -16.74 1.22 3.74
C GLN A 108 -16.37 1.77 5.13
N GLY A 109 -16.29 3.09 5.29
CA GLY A 109 -15.95 3.74 6.56
C GLY A 109 -14.53 3.44 7.04
N VAL A 110 -13.59 3.24 6.11
CA VAL A 110 -12.17 3.04 6.47
C VAL A 110 -11.56 4.35 6.98
N GLU A 111 -10.45 4.25 7.72
CA GLU A 111 -9.75 5.41 8.21
C GLU A 111 -9.16 6.23 7.05
N THR A 112 -9.54 7.51 6.99
CA THR A 112 -9.03 8.49 6.04
C THR A 112 -8.44 9.68 6.80
N LEU A 113 -7.25 10.10 6.41
CA LEU A 113 -6.56 11.26 6.97
C LEU A 113 -6.28 12.28 5.87
N ASP A 114 -5.96 13.50 6.30
CA ASP A 114 -5.54 14.56 5.37
C ASP A 114 -4.27 14.13 4.61
N PRO A 115 -4.15 14.44 3.29
CA PRO A 115 -2.99 14.07 2.50
C PRO A 115 -1.63 14.47 3.10
N SER A 116 -1.58 15.56 3.88
CA SER A 116 -0.36 15.99 4.58
C SER A 116 0.17 14.97 5.58
N HIS A 117 -0.68 14.08 6.10
CA HIS A 117 -0.28 12.99 7.01
C HIS A 117 0.75 12.05 6.37
N PHE A 118 0.59 11.77 5.07
CA PHE A 118 1.39 10.80 4.33
C PHE A 118 2.75 11.37 3.89
N ILE A 119 2.88 12.70 3.86
CA ILE A 119 4.05 13.42 3.38
C ILE A 119 5.09 13.52 4.50
N THR A 120 6.32 13.08 4.19
CA THR A 120 7.47 13.21 5.10
C THR A 120 8.47 14.23 4.58
N PRO A 121 9.22 14.93 5.46
CA PRO A 121 10.27 15.86 5.05
C PRO A 121 11.32 15.22 4.13
N GLU A 122 11.63 13.95 4.38
CA GLU A 122 12.57 13.16 3.56
C GLU A 122 12.09 13.01 2.12
N ASN A 123 10.80 12.79 1.89
CA ASN A 123 10.24 12.64 0.55
C ASN A 123 10.10 13.97 -0.19
N ILE A 124 9.91 15.09 0.52
CA ILE A 124 9.96 16.44 -0.07
C ILE A 124 11.36 16.70 -0.64
N GLU A 125 12.41 16.41 0.14
CA GLU A 125 13.80 16.60 -0.30
C GLU A 125 14.15 15.67 -1.47
N ARG A 126 13.69 14.40 -1.44
CA ARG A 126 13.85 13.48 -2.58
C ARG A 126 13.19 13.99 -3.85
N LEU A 127 11.97 14.53 -3.75
CA LEU A 127 11.28 15.11 -4.91
C LEU A 127 12.07 16.29 -5.47
N LYS A 128 12.57 17.18 -4.62
CA LYS A 128 13.39 18.32 -5.03
C LYS A 128 14.63 17.86 -5.82
N GLN A 129 15.37 16.89 -5.29
CA GLN A 129 16.54 16.32 -5.97
C GLN A 129 16.18 15.62 -7.29
N ALA A 130 15.01 14.99 -7.37
CA ALA A 130 14.53 14.34 -8.60
C ALA A 130 14.15 15.37 -9.68
N ILE A 131 13.51 16.48 -9.29
CA ILE A 131 13.16 17.59 -10.18
C ILE A 131 14.42 18.27 -10.72
N GLU A 132 15.40 18.57 -9.85
CA GLU A 132 16.68 19.16 -10.25
C GLU A 132 17.45 18.27 -11.23
N ALA A 133 17.38 16.95 -11.05
CA ALA A 133 18.00 15.97 -11.94
C ALA A 133 17.14 15.62 -13.17
N ASN A 134 15.95 16.22 -13.33
CA ASN A 134 14.97 15.95 -14.38
C ASN A 134 14.76 14.45 -14.67
N ARG A 135 14.64 13.64 -13.61
CA ARG A 135 14.53 12.17 -13.72
C ARG A 135 13.44 11.62 -12.80
N VAL A 136 12.75 10.59 -13.26
CA VAL A 136 11.93 9.74 -12.39
C VAL A 136 12.87 8.86 -11.59
N GLN A 137 13.03 9.15 -10.29
CA GLN A 137 13.75 8.27 -9.40
C GLN A 137 12.87 7.06 -9.07
N VAL A 138 13.15 5.93 -9.72
CA VAL A 138 12.45 4.68 -9.42
C VAL A 138 12.82 4.25 -8.01
N CYS A 139 11.88 4.34 -7.09
CA CYS A 139 11.99 3.68 -5.80
C CYS A 139 11.65 2.19 -6.00
N CYS A 140 12.53 1.30 -5.52
CA CYS A 140 12.54 -0.14 -5.81
C CYS A 140 11.24 -0.94 -5.53
N TYR A 141 10.18 -0.33 -5.00
CA TYR A 141 8.94 -1.02 -4.65
C TYR A 141 7.89 -1.10 -5.76
N PHE A 142 7.89 -0.19 -6.74
CA PHE A 142 6.90 -0.20 -7.84
C PHE A 142 7.00 -1.50 -8.69
N PHE A 143 8.19 -2.10 -8.76
CA PHE A 143 8.45 -3.25 -9.63
C PHE A 143 7.99 -4.61 -9.05
N VAL A 144 7.70 -4.68 -7.75
CA VAL A 144 7.37 -5.96 -7.08
C VAL A 144 5.88 -6.32 -7.29
N LEU A 145 4.98 -5.34 -7.29
CA LEU A 145 3.53 -5.57 -7.45
C LEU A 145 3.18 -6.09 -8.86
N LEU A 146 3.77 -5.51 -9.92
CA LEU A 146 3.50 -5.91 -11.31
C LEU A 146 4.05 -7.29 -11.67
N ASN A 147 5.26 -7.64 -11.23
CA ASN A 147 5.85 -8.95 -11.56
C ASN A 147 5.18 -10.10 -10.79
N PHE A 148 4.78 -9.87 -9.54
CA PHE A 148 4.11 -10.91 -8.75
C PHE A 148 2.69 -11.19 -9.26
N PHE A 149 1.97 -10.14 -9.68
CA PHE A 149 0.63 -10.31 -10.27
C PHE A 149 0.69 -11.03 -11.63
N TRP A 150 1.68 -10.71 -12.47
CA TRP A 150 1.83 -11.36 -13.79
C TRP A 150 2.26 -12.82 -13.68
N SER A 151 3.10 -13.17 -12.72
CA SER A 151 3.59 -14.55 -12.55
C SER A 151 2.57 -15.50 -11.91
N LEU A 152 1.49 -15.01 -11.30
CA LEU A 152 0.43 -15.85 -10.69
C LEU A 152 -0.83 -15.97 -11.56
N LEU A 153 -0.96 -15.14 -12.60
CA LEU A 153 -2.04 -15.17 -13.58
C LEU A 153 -1.75 -16.04 -14.82
N LEU A 154 -0.50 -16.47 -15.00
CA LEU A 154 -0.04 -17.45 -15.99
C LEU A 154 0.28 -18.79 -15.31
#